data_AF-A0A4Y9SSN4-F1
#
_entry.id   AF-A0A4Y9SSN4-F1
#
_cell.length_a   1.000
_cell.length_b   1.000
_cell.length_c   1.000
_cell.angle_alpha   90.00
_cell.angle_beta   90.00
_cell.angle_gamma   90.00
#
_symmetry.space_group_name_H-M   'P 1'
#
loop_
_entity.id
_entity.type
_entity.pdbx_description
1 polymer ?
#
loop_
_entity_poly.entity_id
_entity_poly.type
_entity_poly.pdbx_seq_one_letter_code
_entity_poly.pdbx_strand_id
1 'polypeptide(L)'
;MTINLDAIRSCLEGVIPGTMATADLEGTPNVSYLSHVQFVDSEHVALSYQFFNKTRQNLLVNPHAMLAVIDPLTATHYRLTLEYIRTETAGPLFESMKARLAGIASHVGMTGVFKLLGSDIFRVTAIEQVPGETMPPPPPRHNLLASLRQVSETVRAQSDLDTLLNQTLAALAVHFDIPHSMVLLYDEPGSRLFTVASFGYDPSGVGAEIPLGDGVIGVAARERTPIRIGHMTSEYSYSRAIRQNTMQSGLHAALETEIPLAGLPDSRSQLAVPLLSGTRLIGVLYVESTQDLRYSYDDEDALVALGSQLGMAICILQAQSLAEDEAQAASDDAAGAPRGEPVVVRHYPENDSVFLDDDYLIKGVAGSVFWMLMCDFIEKGRTEFTNRELRLDPRVRLPDLSDNLEGRLLLLSRRLVERNACVKLEKTGRGRFRVVAERPLKLAEG
;
A
#
# COMPACT_ATOMS: atom_id res chain seq x y z
N MET A 1 -28.36 -26.36 10.92
CA MET A 1 -27.46 -25.22 11.14
C MET A 1 -27.76 -24.21 10.06
N THR A 2 -27.96 -22.94 10.43
CA THR A 2 -28.11 -21.85 9.45
C THR A 2 -26.73 -21.49 8.93
N ILE A 3 -26.52 -21.57 7.62
CA ILE A 3 -25.26 -21.17 6.98
C ILE A 3 -25.22 -19.64 6.95
N ASN A 4 -24.08 -19.04 7.31
CA ASN A 4 -23.85 -17.60 7.27
C ASN A 4 -22.84 -17.26 6.15
N LEU A 5 -22.88 -16.03 5.63
CA LEU A 5 -21.96 -15.51 4.62
C LEU A 5 -20.49 -15.65 5.04
N ASP A 6 -20.17 -15.42 6.31
CA ASP A 6 -18.80 -15.56 6.83
C ASP A 6 -18.24 -16.98 6.58
N ALA A 7 -19.09 -18.00 6.61
CA ALA A 7 -18.69 -19.39 6.40
C ALA A 7 -18.43 -19.75 4.93
N ILE A 8 -18.80 -18.87 3.98
CA ILE A 8 -18.72 -19.13 2.54
C ILE A 8 -17.96 -18.04 1.78
N ARG A 9 -17.14 -17.23 2.46
CA ARG A 9 -16.35 -16.13 1.84
C ARG A 9 -15.49 -16.60 0.68
N SER A 10 -14.98 -17.83 0.74
CA SER A 10 -14.24 -18.49 -0.35
C SER A 10 -15.00 -18.49 -1.69
N CYS A 11 -16.32 -18.61 -1.66
CA CYS A 11 -17.19 -18.58 -2.84
C CYS A 11 -17.24 -17.19 -3.49
N LEU A 12 -16.91 -16.15 -2.73
CA LEU A 12 -17.00 -14.74 -3.12
C LEU A 12 -15.63 -14.20 -3.57
N GLU A 13 -14.67 -15.11 -3.79
CA GLU A 13 -13.34 -14.73 -4.25
C GLU A 13 -13.26 -14.40 -5.75
N GLY A 14 -14.37 -14.54 -6.48
CA GLY A 14 -14.43 -14.24 -7.92
C GLY A 14 -13.69 -15.26 -8.80
N VAL A 15 -13.33 -16.42 -8.24
CA VAL A 15 -12.67 -17.51 -8.97
C VAL A 15 -13.63 -18.21 -9.91
N ILE A 16 -14.83 -18.53 -9.41
CA ILE A 16 -15.92 -19.10 -10.20
C ILE A 16 -17.00 -18.02 -10.32
N PRO A 17 -17.41 -17.65 -11.56
CA PRO A 17 -18.47 -16.68 -11.77
C PRO A 17 -19.77 -17.08 -11.10
N GLY A 18 -20.36 -16.16 -10.34
CA GLY A 18 -21.69 -16.34 -9.76
C GLY A 18 -22.77 -16.31 -10.85
N THR A 19 -23.87 -17.04 -10.64
CA THR A 19 -25.03 -17.01 -11.53
C THR A 19 -26.23 -16.43 -10.80
N MET A 20 -26.80 -15.34 -11.31
CA MET A 20 -27.97 -14.70 -10.71
C MET A 20 -29.22 -14.95 -11.54
N ALA A 21 -30.33 -15.23 -10.86
CA ALA A 21 -31.67 -15.29 -11.42
C ALA A 21 -32.54 -14.19 -10.83
N THR A 22 -33.25 -13.47 -11.70
CA THR A 22 -34.27 -12.47 -11.34
C THR A 22 -35.55 -12.75 -12.13
N ALA A 23 -36.67 -12.13 -11.74
CA ALA A 23 -37.93 -12.23 -12.49
C ALA A 23 -38.61 -10.86 -12.61
N ASP A 24 -39.29 -10.62 -13.73
CA ASP A 24 -40.17 -9.44 -13.85
C ASP A 24 -41.50 -9.64 -13.11
N LEU A 25 -42.39 -8.63 -13.18
CA LEU A 25 -43.68 -8.63 -12.49
C LEU A 25 -44.62 -9.76 -12.94
N GLU A 26 -44.43 -10.27 -14.14
CA GLU A 26 -45.21 -11.40 -14.69
C GLU A 26 -44.61 -12.76 -14.29
N GLY A 27 -43.48 -12.75 -13.58
CA GLY A 27 -42.77 -13.95 -13.14
C GLY A 27 -41.86 -14.55 -14.21
N THR A 28 -41.58 -13.84 -15.31
CA THR A 28 -40.68 -14.34 -16.36
C THR A 28 -39.24 -14.33 -15.86
N PRO A 29 -38.56 -15.49 -15.81
CA PRO A 29 -37.21 -15.59 -15.27
C PRO A 29 -36.17 -15.02 -16.25
N ASN A 30 -35.12 -14.44 -15.68
CA ASN A 30 -33.92 -13.99 -16.38
C ASN A 30 -32.69 -14.47 -15.61
N VAL A 31 -31.76 -15.14 -16.29
CA VAL A 31 -30.52 -15.65 -15.70
C VAL A 31 -29.32 -14.92 -16.30
N SER A 32 -28.35 -14.56 -15.47
CA SER A 32 -27.16 -13.84 -15.89
C SER A 32 -25.93 -14.30 -15.12
N TYR A 33 -24.80 -14.44 -15.82
CA TYR A 33 -23.49 -14.64 -15.20
C TYR A 33 -22.95 -13.32 -14.69
N LEU A 34 -22.38 -13.32 -13.49
CA LEU A 34 -21.79 -12.16 -12.86
C LEU A 34 -20.27 -12.19 -13.00
N SER A 35 -19.70 -11.03 -13.32
CA SER A 35 -18.25 -10.87 -13.37
C SER A 35 -17.61 -11.05 -11.99
N HIS A 36 -18.26 -10.55 -10.94
CA HIS A 36 -17.78 -10.67 -9.58
C HIS A 36 -18.92 -10.55 -8.54
N VAL A 37 -18.79 -11.32 -7.45
CA VAL A 37 -19.63 -11.22 -6.26
C VAL A 37 -18.71 -10.85 -5.09
N GLN A 38 -18.92 -9.67 -4.52
CA GLN A 38 -18.07 -9.13 -3.46
C GLN A 38 -18.74 -9.34 -2.11
N PHE A 39 -18.01 -9.92 -1.15
CA PHE A 39 -18.39 -9.89 0.26
C PHE A 39 -18.36 -8.44 0.78
N VAL A 40 -19.39 -8.02 1.50
CA VAL A 40 -19.47 -6.69 2.14
C VAL A 40 -19.42 -6.84 3.66
N ASP A 41 -20.33 -7.63 4.21
CA ASP A 41 -20.40 -7.98 5.63
C ASP A 41 -21.18 -9.30 5.80
N SER A 42 -21.48 -9.70 7.04
CA SER A 42 -22.17 -10.95 7.36
C SER A 42 -23.60 -11.04 6.80
N GLU A 43 -24.21 -9.93 6.40
CA GLU A 43 -25.58 -9.88 5.87
C GLU A 43 -25.65 -9.43 4.41
N HIS A 44 -24.58 -8.85 3.85
CA HIS A 44 -24.61 -8.21 2.55
C HIS A 44 -23.55 -8.71 1.56
N VAL A 45 -23.95 -8.77 0.30
CA VAL A 45 -23.07 -8.95 -0.86
C VAL A 45 -23.27 -7.81 -1.85
N ALA A 46 -22.23 -7.49 -2.60
CA ALA A 46 -22.28 -6.52 -3.68
C ALA A 46 -21.99 -7.19 -5.04
N LEU A 47 -22.85 -6.90 -6.01
CA LEU A 47 -22.77 -7.47 -7.37
C LEU A 47 -22.36 -6.38 -8.36
N SER A 48 -21.50 -6.75 -9.31
CA SER A 48 -21.03 -5.81 -10.34
C SER A 48 -22.14 -5.45 -11.33
N TYR A 49 -22.47 -4.16 -11.44
CA TYR A 49 -23.36 -3.64 -12.48
C TYR A 49 -22.56 -3.08 -13.66
N GLN A 50 -22.63 -3.75 -14.82
CA GLN A 50 -21.87 -3.38 -16.04
C GLN A 50 -22.75 -3.36 -17.31
N PHE A 51 -23.50 -4.44 -17.58
CA PHE A 51 -24.24 -4.61 -18.86
C PHE A 51 -25.69 -5.11 -18.70
N PHE A 52 -26.18 -5.30 -17.47
CA PHE A 52 -27.37 -6.10 -17.19
C PHE A 52 -28.69 -5.32 -17.26
N ASN A 53 -29.06 -4.86 -18.47
CA ASN A 53 -30.27 -4.05 -18.64
C ASN A 53 -31.55 -4.77 -18.15
N LYS A 54 -31.77 -6.05 -18.51
CA LYS A 54 -32.98 -6.79 -18.09
C LYS A 54 -32.93 -7.19 -16.61
N THR A 55 -31.80 -7.65 -16.11
CA THR A 55 -31.63 -8.00 -14.68
C THR A 55 -31.91 -6.80 -13.79
N ARG A 56 -31.37 -5.62 -14.13
CA ARG A 56 -31.62 -4.39 -13.38
C ARG A 56 -33.07 -3.93 -13.48
N GLN A 57 -33.67 -3.98 -14.68
CA GLN A 57 -35.10 -3.69 -14.85
C GLN A 57 -35.95 -4.56 -13.95
N ASN A 58 -35.66 -5.86 -13.88
CA ASN A 58 -36.34 -6.80 -12.99
C ASN A 58 -36.16 -6.40 -11.52
N LEU A 59 -34.92 -6.12 -11.07
CA LEU A 59 -34.63 -5.76 -9.68
C LEU A 59 -35.33 -4.48 -9.22
N LEU A 60 -35.50 -3.50 -10.11
CA LEU A 60 -36.16 -2.24 -9.79
C LEU A 60 -37.68 -2.38 -9.60
N VAL A 61 -38.30 -3.43 -10.15
CA VAL A 61 -39.75 -3.71 -10.00
C VAL A 61 -40.02 -4.87 -9.04
N ASN A 62 -39.04 -5.76 -8.85
CA ASN A 62 -39.06 -6.91 -7.97
C ASN A 62 -37.67 -7.06 -7.32
N PRO A 63 -37.49 -6.65 -6.04
CA PRO A 63 -36.17 -6.59 -5.42
C PRO A 63 -35.59 -7.97 -5.10
N HIS A 64 -36.31 -9.06 -5.34
CA HIS A 64 -35.86 -10.40 -4.99
C HIS A 64 -35.05 -11.06 -6.12
N ALA A 65 -33.96 -11.71 -5.73
CA ALA A 65 -33.12 -12.48 -6.63
C ALA A 65 -32.62 -13.77 -5.97
N MET A 66 -32.20 -14.72 -6.79
CA MET A 66 -31.43 -15.89 -6.35
C MET A 66 -30.03 -15.81 -6.93
N LEU A 67 -29.03 -16.13 -6.12
CA LEU A 67 -27.63 -16.20 -6.53
C LEU A 67 -27.09 -17.60 -6.24
N ALA A 68 -26.49 -18.21 -7.25
CA ALA A 68 -25.72 -19.43 -7.10
C ALA A 68 -24.22 -19.10 -7.08
N VAL A 69 -23.52 -19.60 -6.08
CA VAL A 69 -22.07 -19.50 -5.94
C VAL A 69 -21.48 -20.87 -5.63
N ILE A 70 -20.21 -21.05 -5.99
CA ILE A 70 -19.50 -22.31 -5.83
C ILE A 70 -18.19 -22.02 -5.11
N ASP A 71 -17.90 -22.81 -4.08
CA ASP A 71 -16.60 -22.79 -3.42
C ASP A 71 -15.55 -23.39 -4.38
N PRO A 72 -14.53 -22.64 -4.80
CA PRO A 72 -13.54 -23.13 -5.76
C PRO A 72 -12.62 -24.22 -5.20
N LEU A 73 -12.54 -24.36 -3.87
CA LEU A 73 -11.65 -25.31 -3.21
C LEU A 73 -12.37 -26.62 -2.88
N THR A 74 -13.64 -26.55 -2.50
CA THR A 74 -14.42 -27.71 -2.07
C THR A 74 -15.45 -28.18 -3.11
N ALA A 75 -15.64 -27.42 -4.19
CA ALA A 75 -16.74 -27.61 -5.13
C ALA A 75 -18.12 -27.61 -4.43
N THR A 76 -18.25 -27.00 -3.25
CA THR A 76 -19.52 -26.91 -2.55
C THR A 76 -20.38 -25.84 -3.19
N HIS A 77 -21.63 -26.18 -3.51
CA HIS A 77 -22.57 -25.27 -4.14
C HIS A 77 -23.48 -24.63 -3.09
N TYR A 78 -23.66 -23.32 -3.19
CA TYR A 78 -24.60 -22.59 -2.34
C TYR A 78 -25.58 -21.79 -3.20
N ARG A 79 -26.83 -21.74 -2.75
CA ARG A 79 -27.86 -20.86 -3.28
C ARG A 79 -28.24 -19.84 -2.20
N LEU A 80 -28.18 -18.57 -2.57
CA LEU A 80 -28.47 -17.43 -1.72
C LEU A 80 -29.76 -16.78 -2.20
N THR A 81 -30.66 -16.50 -1.26
CA THR A 81 -31.83 -15.65 -1.49
C THR A 81 -31.45 -14.21 -1.17
N LEU A 82 -31.64 -13.33 -2.14
CA LEU A 82 -31.19 -11.96 -2.10
C LEU A 82 -32.37 -10.98 -2.14
N GLU A 83 -32.20 -9.84 -1.48
CA GLU A 83 -33.06 -8.67 -1.60
C GLU A 83 -32.22 -7.44 -1.92
N TYR A 84 -32.51 -6.82 -3.06
CA TYR A 84 -31.83 -5.61 -3.53
C TYR A 84 -32.12 -4.43 -2.60
N ILE A 85 -31.07 -3.74 -2.16
CA ILE A 85 -31.15 -2.60 -1.24
C ILE A 85 -30.89 -1.29 -1.97
N ARG A 86 -29.74 -1.18 -2.66
CA ARG A 86 -29.30 0.05 -3.32
C ARG A 86 -28.17 -0.20 -4.32
N THR A 87 -27.86 0.81 -5.13
CA THR A 87 -26.64 0.86 -5.95
C THR A 87 -25.71 1.93 -5.41
N GLU A 88 -24.43 1.60 -5.26
CA GLU A 88 -23.36 2.56 -5.00
C GLU A 88 -22.55 2.80 -6.27
N THR A 89 -22.40 4.06 -6.68
CA THR A 89 -21.67 4.46 -7.90
C THR A 89 -20.34 5.15 -7.63
N ALA A 90 -19.99 5.30 -6.35
CA ALA A 90 -18.75 5.89 -5.86
C ALA A 90 -18.47 5.40 -4.44
N GLY A 91 -17.27 5.67 -3.94
CA GLY A 91 -16.85 5.35 -2.58
C GLY A 91 -16.05 4.06 -2.46
N PRO A 92 -15.70 3.66 -1.21
CA PRO A 92 -14.73 2.61 -0.94
C PRO A 92 -15.05 1.26 -1.60
N LEU A 93 -16.28 0.77 -1.42
CA LEU A 93 -16.73 -0.50 -1.99
C LEU A 93 -16.70 -0.47 -3.52
N PHE A 94 -17.15 0.64 -4.13
CA PHE A 94 -17.14 0.80 -5.57
C PHE A 94 -15.73 0.77 -6.15
N GLU A 95 -14.78 1.51 -5.56
CA GLU A 95 -13.39 1.54 -6.05
C GLU A 95 -12.66 0.21 -5.79
N SER A 96 -12.96 -0.50 -4.69
CA SER A 96 -12.46 -1.85 -4.45
C SER A 96 -12.95 -2.85 -5.50
N MET A 97 -14.25 -2.85 -5.79
CA MET A 97 -14.83 -3.70 -6.84
C MET A 97 -14.30 -3.34 -8.23
N LYS A 98 -14.14 -2.04 -8.52
CA LYS A 98 -13.58 -1.55 -9.79
C LYS A 98 -12.15 -2.02 -10.00
N ALA A 99 -11.28 -1.90 -8.98
CA ALA A 99 -9.90 -2.38 -9.05
C ALA A 99 -9.85 -3.91 -9.27
N ARG A 100 -10.71 -4.66 -8.57
CA ARG A 100 -10.80 -6.11 -8.73
C ARG A 100 -11.27 -6.52 -10.13
N LEU A 101 -12.30 -5.85 -10.67
CA LEU A 101 -12.81 -6.10 -12.02
C LEU A 101 -11.81 -5.77 -13.11
N ALA A 102 -11.07 -4.66 -12.98
CA ALA A 102 -9.98 -4.33 -13.89
C ALA A 102 -8.90 -5.43 -13.88
N GLY A 103 -8.62 -6.01 -12.70
CA GLY A 103 -7.73 -7.14 -12.59
C GLY A 103 -8.22 -8.39 -13.34
N ILE A 104 -9.51 -8.72 -13.20
CA ILE A 104 -10.13 -9.82 -13.96
C ILE A 104 -10.07 -9.56 -15.47
N ALA A 105 -10.43 -8.35 -15.90
CA ALA A 105 -10.48 -7.98 -17.32
C ALA A 105 -9.12 -8.11 -18.01
N SER A 106 -8.04 -7.75 -17.32
CA SER A 106 -6.68 -7.90 -17.81
C SER A 106 -6.28 -9.37 -17.99
N HIS A 107 -6.68 -10.25 -17.07
CA HIS A 107 -6.40 -11.68 -17.14
C HIS A 107 -7.10 -12.37 -18.33
N VAL A 108 -8.32 -11.96 -18.66
CA VAL A 108 -9.13 -12.55 -19.75
C VAL A 108 -8.98 -11.85 -21.10
N GLY A 109 -8.12 -10.83 -21.21
CA GLY A 109 -7.87 -10.10 -22.45
C GLY A 109 -9.01 -9.15 -22.89
N MET A 110 -9.81 -8.65 -21.94
CA MET A 110 -10.96 -7.77 -22.18
C MET A 110 -10.78 -6.36 -21.56
N THR A 111 -9.53 -5.95 -21.39
CA THR A 111 -9.07 -4.60 -21.01
C THR A 111 -9.87 -3.50 -21.75
N GLY A 112 -10.43 -2.54 -21.01
CA GLY A 112 -11.22 -1.44 -21.58
C GLY A 112 -12.67 -1.73 -21.97
N VAL A 113 -13.12 -2.99 -21.98
CA VAL A 113 -14.54 -3.34 -22.22
C VAL A 113 -15.34 -3.29 -20.92
N PHE A 114 -14.75 -3.71 -19.79
CA PHE A 114 -15.42 -3.84 -18.50
C PHE A 114 -15.38 -2.55 -17.67
N LYS A 115 -16.33 -1.64 -17.88
CA LYS A 115 -16.52 -0.48 -16.98
C LYS A 115 -17.55 -0.79 -15.91
N LEU A 116 -17.16 -0.77 -14.64
CA LEU A 116 -18.10 -0.82 -13.52
C LEU A 116 -18.98 0.44 -13.53
N LEU A 117 -20.29 0.27 -13.64
CA LEU A 117 -21.28 1.34 -13.58
C LEU A 117 -21.83 1.54 -12.16
N GLY A 118 -21.82 0.49 -11.34
CA GLY A 118 -22.20 0.53 -9.94
C GLY A 118 -21.98 -0.79 -9.21
N SER A 119 -22.05 -0.73 -7.89
CA SER A 119 -22.06 -1.87 -6.98
C SER A 119 -23.49 -2.03 -6.45
N ASP A 120 -24.22 -3.01 -6.95
CA ASP A 120 -25.58 -3.30 -6.47
C ASP A 120 -25.48 -4.11 -5.17
N ILE A 121 -25.98 -3.55 -4.07
CA ILE A 121 -25.92 -4.15 -2.73
C ILE A 121 -27.21 -4.91 -2.46
N PHE A 122 -27.03 -6.14 -2.00
CA PHE A 122 -28.11 -7.04 -1.64
C PHE A 122 -27.95 -7.50 -0.20
N ARG A 123 -29.07 -7.56 0.51
CA ARG A 123 -29.17 -8.31 1.76
C ARG A 123 -29.40 -9.78 1.45
N VAL A 124 -28.67 -10.65 2.13
CA VAL A 124 -28.81 -12.10 2.04
C VAL A 124 -29.79 -12.56 3.12
N THR A 125 -30.93 -13.09 2.68
CA THR A 125 -32.02 -13.48 3.59
C THR A 125 -32.04 -14.97 3.90
N ALA A 126 -31.44 -15.79 3.03
CA ALA A 126 -31.25 -17.22 3.25
C ALA A 126 -30.04 -17.74 2.47
N ILE A 127 -29.39 -18.75 3.03
CA ILE A 127 -28.32 -19.51 2.37
C ILE A 127 -28.64 -20.99 2.53
N GLU A 128 -28.64 -21.72 1.43
CA GLU A 128 -28.78 -23.17 1.42
C GLU A 128 -27.63 -23.81 0.65
N GLN A 129 -27.12 -24.92 1.18
CA GLN A 129 -26.19 -25.78 0.44
C GLN A 129 -26.99 -26.62 -0.55
N VAL A 130 -26.61 -26.55 -1.82
CA VAL A 130 -27.22 -27.36 -2.88
C VAL A 130 -26.58 -28.76 -2.84
N PRO A 131 -27.38 -29.85 -2.84
CA PRO A 131 -26.84 -31.21 -2.88
C PRO A 131 -25.97 -31.45 -4.13
N GLY A 132 -24.79 -32.03 -3.94
CA GLY A 132 -23.84 -32.31 -5.01
C GLY A 132 -22.58 -32.99 -4.50
N GLU A 133 -21.72 -33.41 -5.42
CA GLU A 133 -20.38 -33.90 -5.08
C GLU A 133 -19.52 -32.77 -4.53
N THR A 134 -18.76 -33.06 -3.47
CA THR A 134 -17.86 -32.10 -2.85
C THR A 134 -16.48 -32.73 -2.62
N MET A 135 -15.48 -31.88 -2.45
CA MET A 135 -14.12 -32.24 -2.11
C MET A 135 -13.81 -31.81 -0.67
N PRO A 136 -12.92 -32.52 0.04
CA PRO A 136 -12.47 -32.08 1.35
C PRO A 136 -11.75 -30.72 1.24
N PRO A 137 -11.95 -29.81 2.21
CA PRO A 137 -11.25 -28.53 2.20
C PRO A 137 -9.73 -28.75 2.31
N PRO A 138 -8.92 -27.92 1.61
CA PRO A 138 -7.49 -27.98 1.75
C PRO A 138 -7.08 -27.63 3.19
N PRO A 139 -5.97 -28.17 3.69
CA PRO A 139 -5.47 -27.80 5.01
C PRO A 139 -5.17 -26.28 5.03
N PRO A 140 -5.50 -25.58 6.13
CA PRO A 140 -5.18 -24.17 6.26
C PRO A 140 -3.66 -23.98 6.20
N ARG A 141 -3.19 -22.99 5.42
CA ARG A 141 -1.76 -22.70 5.28
C ARG A 141 -1.13 -22.31 6.62
N HIS A 142 -1.79 -21.39 7.33
CA HIS A 142 -1.38 -20.87 8.63
C HIS A 142 -2.59 -20.56 9.50
N ASN A 143 -2.38 -20.48 10.82
CA ASN A 143 -3.36 -19.89 11.71
C ASN A 143 -3.16 -18.38 11.75
N LEU A 144 -3.99 -17.64 11.02
CA LEU A 144 -3.86 -16.19 10.84
C LEU A 144 -3.94 -15.40 12.15
N LEU A 145 -4.73 -15.86 13.14
CA LEU A 145 -4.77 -15.22 14.46
C LEU A 145 -3.47 -15.43 15.23
N ALA A 146 -2.87 -16.62 15.15
CA ALA A 146 -1.58 -16.88 15.76
C ALA A 146 -0.47 -16.06 15.07
N SER A 147 -0.48 -16.00 13.74
CA SER A 147 0.45 -15.19 12.95
C SER A 147 0.30 -13.70 13.29
N LEU A 148 -0.92 -13.17 13.32
CA LEU A 148 -1.22 -11.80 13.72
C LEU A 148 -0.66 -11.51 15.11
N ARG A 149 -0.92 -12.37 16.10
CA ARG A 149 -0.42 -12.20 17.47
C ARG A 149 1.11 -12.10 17.50
N GLN A 150 1.83 -12.94 16.76
CA GLN A 150 3.31 -12.91 16.71
C GLN A 150 3.83 -11.61 16.10
N VAL A 151 3.22 -11.13 15.01
CA VAL A 151 3.61 -9.87 14.39
C VAL A 151 3.24 -8.68 15.28
N SER A 152 2.08 -8.70 15.94
CA SER A 152 1.68 -7.69 16.94
C SER A 152 2.68 -7.60 18.11
N GLU A 153 3.16 -8.74 18.61
CA GLU A 153 4.22 -8.79 19.64
C GLU A 153 5.52 -8.13 19.14
N THR A 154 5.87 -8.38 17.88
CA THR A 154 7.04 -7.76 17.22
C THR A 154 6.89 -6.25 17.11
N VAL A 155 5.75 -5.75 16.61
CA VAL A 155 5.43 -4.32 16.50
C VAL A 155 5.55 -3.62 17.85
N ARG A 156 4.96 -4.21 18.90
CA ARG A 156 4.96 -3.63 20.26
C ARG A 156 6.35 -3.51 20.87
N ALA A 157 7.29 -4.36 20.47
CA ALA A 157 8.65 -4.37 21.00
C ALA A 157 9.55 -3.27 20.42
N GLN A 158 9.10 -2.56 19.38
CA GLN A 158 9.93 -1.58 18.67
C GLN A 158 9.80 -0.19 19.28
N SER A 159 10.93 0.50 19.33
CA SER A 159 11.05 1.85 19.91
C SER A 159 11.59 2.87 18.91
N ASP A 160 11.70 2.48 17.65
CA ASP A 160 12.24 3.27 16.56
C ASP A 160 11.50 2.93 15.26
N LEU A 161 11.35 3.92 14.38
CA LEU A 161 10.59 3.77 13.14
C LEU A 161 11.28 2.82 12.16
N ASP A 162 12.62 2.86 12.04
CA ASP A 162 13.34 1.97 11.13
C ASP A 162 13.23 0.51 11.57
N THR A 163 13.49 0.25 12.86
CA THR A 163 13.33 -1.11 13.39
C THR A 163 11.89 -1.57 13.38
N LEU A 164 10.91 -0.68 13.64
CA LEU A 164 9.48 -0.97 13.49
C LEU A 164 9.15 -1.51 12.11
N LEU A 165 9.52 -0.78 11.07
CA LEU A 165 9.18 -1.15 9.70
C LEU A 165 9.90 -2.43 9.28
N ASN A 166 11.22 -2.52 9.47
CA ASN A 166 12.00 -3.67 9.02
C ASN A 166 11.61 -4.96 9.76
N GLN A 167 11.45 -4.90 11.09
CA GLN A 167 11.09 -6.09 11.87
C GLN A 167 9.66 -6.54 11.57
N THR A 168 8.74 -5.61 11.30
CA THR A 168 7.38 -5.96 10.88
C THR A 168 7.38 -6.68 9.52
N LEU A 169 8.09 -6.16 8.52
CA LEU A 169 8.17 -6.80 7.20
C LEU A 169 8.86 -8.18 7.25
N ALA A 170 9.93 -8.31 8.04
CA ALA A 170 10.58 -9.60 8.26
C ALA A 170 9.64 -10.59 8.98
N ALA A 171 8.88 -10.13 9.97
CA ALA A 171 7.91 -10.96 10.69
C ALA A 171 6.73 -11.39 9.79
N LEU A 172 6.31 -10.58 8.82
CA LEU A 172 5.34 -10.98 7.80
C LEU A 172 5.87 -12.15 6.95
N ALA A 173 7.13 -12.10 6.53
CA ALA A 173 7.74 -13.20 5.79
C ALA A 173 7.77 -14.50 6.60
N VAL A 174 8.10 -14.42 7.88
CA VAL A 174 8.23 -15.61 8.75
C VAL A 174 6.86 -16.17 9.18
N HIS A 175 5.93 -15.32 9.62
CA HIS A 175 4.70 -15.78 10.28
C HIS A 175 3.49 -15.85 9.34
N PHE A 176 3.45 -15.02 8.29
CA PHE A 176 2.36 -15.02 7.32
C PHE A 176 2.73 -15.69 5.99
N ASP A 177 3.98 -16.10 5.78
CA ASP A 177 4.48 -16.61 4.49
C ASP A 177 4.27 -15.55 3.38
N ILE A 178 4.64 -14.30 3.69
CA ILE A 178 4.58 -13.14 2.78
C ILE A 178 6.00 -12.64 2.52
N PRO A 179 6.72 -13.21 1.53
CA PRO A 179 8.13 -12.90 1.29
C PRO A 179 8.37 -11.54 0.62
N HIS A 180 7.33 -10.91 0.07
CA HIS A 180 7.44 -9.64 -0.65
C HIS A 180 6.45 -8.63 -0.08
N SER A 181 6.98 -7.64 0.61
CA SER A 181 6.18 -6.62 1.29
C SER A 181 6.91 -5.29 1.38
N MET A 182 6.15 -4.20 1.35
CA MET A 182 6.70 -2.85 1.49
C MET A 182 5.73 -1.94 2.25
N VAL A 183 6.28 -0.92 2.90
CA VAL A 183 5.53 0.15 3.55
C VAL A 183 5.83 1.46 2.84
N LEU A 184 4.76 2.18 2.51
CA LEU A 184 4.82 3.54 2.02
C LEU A 184 4.21 4.48 3.06
N LEU A 185 4.81 5.64 3.28
CA LEU A 185 4.24 6.68 4.14
C LEU A 185 3.60 7.78 3.29
N TYR A 186 2.52 8.35 3.82
CA TYR A 186 1.73 9.36 3.13
C TYR A 186 2.26 10.77 3.41
N ASP A 187 2.75 11.44 2.38
CA ASP A 187 3.07 12.86 2.41
C ASP A 187 1.83 13.68 2.04
N GLU A 188 1.14 14.20 3.06
CA GLU A 188 -0.09 14.98 2.90
C GLU A 188 0.06 16.24 2.02
N PRO A 189 1.13 17.03 2.15
CA PRO A 189 1.34 18.23 1.31
C PRO A 189 1.58 17.86 -0.17
N GLY A 190 2.36 16.82 -0.41
CA GLY A 190 2.66 16.33 -1.75
C GLY A 190 1.53 15.52 -2.38
N SER A 191 0.51 15.14 -1.60
CA SER A 191 -0.56 14.20 -1.99
C SER A 191 0.01 12.91 -2.61
N ARG A 192 1.10 12.41 -2.00
CA ARG A 192 1.92 11.30 -2.52
C ARG A 192 2.30 10.34 -1.42
N LEU A 193 2.47 9.08 -1.78
CA LEU A 193 3.07 8.05 -0.96
C LEU A 193 4.53 7.90 -1.36
N PHE A 194 5.41 7.61 -0.42
CA PHE A 194 6.80 7.26 -0.72
C PHE A 194 7.23 6.00 0.02
N THR A 195 7.95 5.12 -0.68
CA THR A 195 8.41 3.84 -0.13
C THR A 195 9.51 4.07 0.89
N VAL A 196 9.25 3.68 2.14
CA VAL A 196 10.20 3.84 3.26
C VAL A 196 10.87 2.53 3.66
N ALA A 197 10.19 1.41 3.44
CA ALA A 197 10.72 0.10 3.74
C ALA A 197 10.19 -0.95 2.77
N SER A 198 11.03 -1.90 2.42
CA SER A 198 10.69 -3.02 1.54
C SER A 198 11.47 -4.26 1.96
N PHE A 199 10.90 -5.43 1.69
CA PHE A 199 11.45 -6.73 2.03
C PHE A 199 11.22 -7.69 0.87
N GLY A 200 12.25 -8.45 0.50
CA GLY A 200 12.22 -9.44 -0.58
C GLY A 200 12.43 -8.89 -1.99
N TYR A 201 12.68 -7.60 -2.16
CA TYR A 201 12.83 -6.97 -3.48
C TYR A 201 14.28 -6.69 -3.86
N ASP A 202 14.58 -6.84 -5.16
CA ASP A 202 15.83 -6.41 -5.78
C ASP A 202 15.54 -5.71 -7.12
N PRO A 203 15.71 -4.36 -7.24
CA PRO A 203 16.16 -3.43 -6.20
C PRO A 203 15.08 -3.13 -5.15
N SER A 204 15.48 -2.50 -4.04
CA SER A 204 14.60 -2.20 -2.89
C SER A 204 13.42 -1.27 -3.22
N GLY A 205 13.56 -0.39 -4.22
CA GLY A 205 12.55 0.62 -4.57
C GLY A 205 12.33 1.71 -3.50
N VAL A 206 13.19 1.80 -2.48
CA VAL A 206 13.09 2.82 -1.43
C VAL A 206 13.22 4.22 -2.05
N GLY A 207 12.25 5.08 -1.76
CA GLY A 207 12.13 6.42 -2.35
C GLY A 207 11.29 6.50 -3.61
N ALA A 208 10.75 5.37 -4.12
CA ALA A 208 9.73 5.42 -5.14
C ALA A 208 8.48 6.15 -4.63
N GLU A 209 7.95 7.06 -5.43
CA GLU A 209 6.76 7.86 -5.12
C GLU A 209 5.55 7.37 -5.90
N ILE A 210 4.38 7.39 -5.27
CA ILE A 210 3.09 7.03 -5.88
C ILE A 210 2.08 8.14 -5.57
N PRO A 211 1.48 8.78 -6.57
CA PRO A 211 0.39 9.74 -6.36
C PRO A 211 -0.82 9.10 -5.68
N LEU A 212 -1.56 9.88 -4.89
CA LEU A 212 -2.86 9.41 -4.40
C LEU A 212 -3.81 9.11 -5.56
N GLY A 213 -4.50 7.97 -5.45
CA GLY A 213 -5.41 7.48 -6.48
C GLY A 213 -4.76 6.71 -7.63
N ASP A 214 -3.43 6.63 -7.69
CA ASP A 214 -2.71 5.89 -8.73
C ASP A 214 -2.41 4.45 -8.32
N GLY A 215 -2.77 3.51 -9.20
CA GLY A 215 -2.57 2.08 -8.96
C GLY A 215 -3.31 1.55 -7.72
N VAL A 216 -3.04 0.29 -7.35
CA VAL A 216 -3.72 -0.33 -6.19
C VAL A 216 -3.35 0.37 -4.88
N ILE A 217 -2.09 0.79 -4.74
CA ILE A 217 -1.57 1.46 -3.54
C ILE A 217 -2.21 2.84 -3.38
N GLY A 218 -2.21 3.68 -4.42
CA GLY A 218 -2.76 5.02 -4.36
C GLY A 218 -4.28 5.03 -4.21
N VAL A 219 -5.00 4.10 -4.85
CA VAL A 219 -6.46 3.95 -4.67
C VAL A 219 -6.78 3.52 -3.24
N ALA A 220 -6.08 2.52 -2.69
CA ALA A 220 -6.28 2.08 -1.31
C ALA A 220 -6.11 3.24 -0.32
N ALA A 221 -5.05 4.04 -0.51
CA ALA A 221 -4.78 5.23 0.28
C ALA A 221 -5.90 6.28 0.18
N ARG A 222 -6.28 6.65 -1.06
CA ARG A 222 -7.30 7.70 -1.31
C ARG A 222 -8.65 7.34 -0.70
N GLU A 223 -9.08 6.10 -0.93
CA GLU A 223 -10.39 5.60 -0.48
C GLU A 223 -10.37 5.08 0.96
N ARG A 224 -9.18 4.96 1.57
CA ARG A 224 -8.96 4.39 2.92
C ARG A 224 -9.61 3.01 3.09
N THR A 225 -9.50 2.18 2.06
CA THR A 225 -10.02 0.81 2.03
C THR A 225 -8.96 -0.15 1.49
N PRO A 226 -8.93 -1.42 1.97
CA PRO A 226 -8.08 -2.42 1.35
C PRO A 226 -8.48 -2.65 -0.12
N ILE A 227 -7.47 -2.84 -0.96
CA ILE A 227 -7.64 -3.21 -2.36
C ILE A 227 -6.91 -4.53 -2.59
N ARG A 228 -7.66 -5.56 -2.95
CA ARG A 228 -7.16 -6.92 -3.15
C ARG A 228 -7.39 -7.41 -4.56
N ILE A 229 -6.35 -7.98 -5.15
CA ILE A 229 -6.34 -8.50 -6.51
C ILE A 229 -5.79 -9.93 -6.48
N GLY A 230 -6.57 -10.88 -6.99
CA GLY A 230 -6.25 -12.31 -6.96
C GLY A 230 -5.53 -12.85 -8.20
N HIS A 231 -5.33 -12.05 -9.24
CA HIS A 231 -4.75 -12.47 -10.53
C HIS A 231 -3.78 -11.44 -11.08
N MET A 232 -2.99 -11.82 -12.10
CA MET A 232 -2.09 -10.90 -12.81
C MET A 232 -2.87 -9.77 -13.48
N THR A 233 -2.41 -8.53 -13.33
CA THR A 233 -3.08 -7.34 -13.89
C THR A 233 -2.10 -6.44 -14.62
N SER A 234 -2.35 -6.16 -15.90
CA SER A 234 -1.58 -5.23 -16.72
C SER A 234 -1.98 -3.76 -16.54
N GLU A 235 -3.26 -3.49 -16.22
CA GLU A 235 -3.78 -2.12 -16.01
C GLU A 235 -3.29 -1.51 -14.68
N TYR A 236 -3.07 -2.35 -13.66
CA TYR A 236 -2.64 -1.93 -12.32
C TYR A 236 -1.18 -2.31 -12.00
N SER A 237 -0.49 -3.07 -12.87
CA SER A 237 0.97 -3.25 -12.80
C SER A 237 1.68 -1.96 -13.19
N TYR A 238 1.74 -1.03 -12.25
CA TYR A 238 2.29 0.31 -12.40
C TYR A 238 3.75 0.32 -12.90
N SER A 239 4.53 -0.73 -12.56
CA SER A 239 5.94 -0.90 -12.95
C SER A 239 6.16 -0.95 -14.46
N ARG A 240 5.16 -1.35 -15.26
CA ARG A 240 5.29 -1.49 -16.73
C ARG A 240 4.74 -0.29 -17.49
N ALA A 241 3.62 0.29 -17.06
CA ALA A 241 2.94 1.35 -17.80
C ALA A 241 3.70 2.68 -17.83
N ILE A 242 4.35 3.09 -16.72
CA ILE A 242 5.20 4.28 -16.71
C ILE A 242 6.48 4.07 -17.53
N ARG A 243 7.09 2.89 -17.45
CA ARG A 243 8.23 2.56 -18.33
C ARG A 243 7.85 2.67 -19.81
N GLN A 244 6.66 2.22 -20.19
CA GLN A 244 6.26 2.14 -21.59
C GLN A 244 5.70 3.47 -22.15
N ASN A 245 4.86 4.20 -21.39
CA ASN A 245 4.32 5.49 -21.81
C ASN A 245 5.39 6.59 -21.82
N THR A 246 6.33 6.59 -20.88
CA THR A 246 7.35 7.65 -20.79
C THR A 246 8.49 7.41 -21.79
N MET A 247 8.81 6.15 -22.13
CA MET A 247 9.68 5.82 -23.27
C MET A 247 9.09 6.24 -24.62
N GLN A 248 7.76 6.26 -24.76
CA GLN A 248 7.10 6.76 -25.98
C GLN A 248 6.99 8.30 -26.03
N SER A 249 7.04 8.98 -24.88
CA SER A 249 6.80 10.43 -24.78
C SER A 249 8.07 11.30 -24.90
N GLY A 250 9.26 10.71 -25.03
CA GLY A 250 10.51 11.45 -25.24
C GLY A 250 10.99 12.33 -24.06
N LEU A 251 10.34 12.26 -22.89
CA LEU A 251 10.79 12.94 -21.66
C LEU A 251 11.94 12.15 -21.00
N HIS A 252 13.12 12.16 -21.61
CA HIS A 252 14.32 11.54 -21.04
C HIS A 252 14.78 12.19 -19.72
N ALA A 253 14.63 13.51 -19.55
CA ALA A 253 15.09 14.23 -18.36
C ALA A 253 14.25 13.94 -17.09
N ALA A 254 12.96 13.63 -17.24
CA ALA A 254 12.12 13.25 -16.10
C ALA A 254 12.41 11.82 -15.61
N LEU A 255 12.87 10.94 -16.51
CA LEU A 255 13.18 9.53 -16.21
C LEU A 255 14.46 9.35 -15.39
N GLU A 256 15.43 10.27 -15.47
CA GLU A 256 16.69 10.15 -14.70
C GLU A 256 16.51 10.42 -13.20
N THR A 257 15.41 11.07 -12.79
CA THR A 257 15.16 11.49 -11.40
C THR A 257 13.99 10.75 -10.71
N GLU A 258 13.43 9.71 -11.34
CA GLU A 258 12.38 8.87 -10.74
C GLU A 258 12.93 7.51 -10.29
N ILE A 259 12.78 7.21 -8.99
CA ILE A 259 13.14 5.92 -8.42
C ILE A 259 12.01 4.93 -8.79
N PRO A 260 12.32 3.82 -9.49
CA PRO A 260 11.29 2.87 -9.87
C PRO A 260 10.73 2.16 -8.63
N LEU A 261 9.41 1.97 -8.62
CA LEU A 261 8.76 1.16 -7.59
C LEU A 261 9.27 -0.28 -7.66
N ALA A 262 9.61 -0.84 -6.49
CA ALA A 262 9.90 -2.26 -6.37
C ALA A 262 8.67 -3.09 -6.77
N GLY A 263 8.88 -4.26 -7.36
CA GLY A 263 7.77 -5.12 -7.73
C GLY A 263 8.23 -6.43 -8.32
N LEU A 264 7.41 -7.46 -8.19
CA LEU A 264 7.68 -8.74 -8.85
C LEU A 264 7.39 -8.65 -10.35
N PRO A 265 8.25 -9.23 -11.22
CA PRO A 265 8.00 -9.25 -12.66
C PRO A 265 6.71 -10.02 -13.00
N ASP A 266 6.44 -11.09 -12.27
CA ASP A 266 5.26 -11.94 -12.40
C ASP A 266 4.36 -11.83 -11.15
N SER A 267 3.97 -10.61 -10.79
CA SER A 267 3.01 -10.37 -9.71
C SER A 267 1.62 -10.89 -10.10
N ARG A 268 1.16 -11.93 -9.41
CA ARG A 268 -0.09 -12.66 -9.69
C ARG A 268 -1.16 -12.48 -8.63
N SER A 269 -0.82 -11.96 -7.47
CA SER A 269 -1.80 -11.47 -6.51
C SER A 269 -1.19 -10.39 -5.64
N GLN A 270 -2.04 -9.44 -5.22
CA GLN A 270 -1.62 -8.21 -4.57
C GLN A 270 -2.66 -7.80 -3.53
N LEU A 271 -2.20 -7.18 -2.45
CA LEU A 271 -3.07 -6.58 -1.44
C LEU A 271 -2.42 -5.31 -0.91
N ALA A 272 -3.14 -4.19 -1.07
CA ALA A 272 -2.79 -2.90 -0.51
C ALA A 272 -3.71 -2.60 0.68
N VAL A 273 -3.12 -2.41 1.86
CA VAL A 273 -3.83 -2.14 3.13
C VAL A 273 -3.46 -0.76 3.65
N PRO A 274 -4.43 0.16 3.79
CA PRO A 274 -4.18 1.47 4.39
C PRO A 274 -3.76 1.34 5.87
N LEU A 275 -2.74 2.11 6.25
CA LEU A 275 -2.31 2.27 7.63
C LEU A 275 -3.03 3.50 8.20
N LEU A 276 -3.98 3.27 9.10
CA LEU A 276 -4.84 4.32 9.65
C LEU A 276 -4.57 4.53 11.13
N SER A 277 -4.65 5.80 11.56
CA SER A 277 -4.72 6.21 12.97
C SER A 277 -5.99 7.03 13.15
N GLY A 278 -7.04 6.41 13.68
CA GLY A 278 -8.40 6.94 13.54
C GLY A 278 -8.80 7.02 12.06
N THR A 279 -9.18 8.21 11.58
CA THR A 279 -9.50 8.46 10.16
C THR A 279 -8.31 8.98 9.35
N ARG A 280 -7.17 9.25 10.00
CA ARG A 280 -5.97 9.79 9.35
C ARG A 280 -5.20 8.69 8.66
N LEU A 281 -4.90 8.90 7.37
CA LEU A 281 -4.02 8.05 6.60
C LEU A 281 -2.56 8.32 7.00
N ILE A 282 -1.86 7.28 7.41
CA ILE A 282 -0.43 7.31 7.75
C ILE A 282 0.41 6.78 6.58
N GLY A 283 -0.10 5.79 5.87
CA GLY A 283 0.63 5.10 4.82
C GLY A 283 -0.14 3.91 4.25
N VAL A 284 0.56 3.04 3.54
CA VAL A 284 0.02 1.79 2.99
C VAL A 284 1.03 0.66 3.22
N LEU A 285 0.55 -0.47 3.72
CA LEU A 285 1.24 -1.76 3.64
C LEU A 285 0.83 -2.43 2.33
N TYR A 286 1.80 -2.74 1.50
CA TYR A 286 1.59 -3.44 0.23
C TYR A 286 2.30 -4.80 0.27
N VAL A 287 1.59 -5.83 -0.17
CA VAL A 287 2.10 -7.20 -0.27
C VAL A 287 1.74 -7.79 -1.62
N GLU A 288 2.62 -8.63 -2.17
CA GLU A 288 2.37 -9.29 -3.45
C GLU A 288 2.95 -10.70 -3.51
N SER A 289 2.49 -11.49 -4.48
CA SER A 289 2.90 -12.88 -4.65
C SER A 289 2.90 -13.29 -6.12
N THR A 290 3.77 -14.25 -6.44
CA THR A 290 3.77 -14.97 -7.73
C THR A 290 2.72 -16.07 -7.78
N GLN A 291 1.92 -16.27 -6.73
CA GLN A 291 0.81 -17.23 -6.71
C GLN A 291 -0.50 -16.49 -7.00
N ASP A 292 -1.36 -17.05 -7.85
CA ASP A 292 -2.75 -16.58 -7.96
C ASP A 292 -3.47 -16.82 -6.63
N LEU A 293 -4.41 -15.93 -6.30
CA LEU A 293 -5.32 -16.09 -5.17
C LEU A 293 -4.60 -16.34 -3.82
N ARG A 294 -3.38 -15.80 -3.67
CA ARG A 294 -2.59 -15.96 -2.43
C ARG A 294 -3.28 -15.33 -1.23
N TYR A 295 -3.94 -14.20 -1.44
CA TYR A 295 -4.57 -13.40 -0.39
C TYR A 295 -6.08 -13.61 -0.46
N SER A 296 -6.63 -14.25 0.57
CA SER A 296 -8.06 -14.42 0.79
C SER A 296 -8.64 -13.23 1.57
N TYR A 297 -9.95 -13.23 1.75
CA TYR A 297 -10.63 -12.34 2.68
C TYR A 297 -10.13 -12.45 4.14
N ASP A 298 -9.71 -13.64 4.59
CA ASP A 298 -9.19 -13.81 5.95
C ASP A 298 -7.78 -13.22 6.07
N ASP A 299 -6.95 -13.34 5.02
CA ASP A 299 -5.65 -12.65 4.97
C ASP A 299 -5.83 -11.13 4.99
N GLU A 300 -6.82 -10.62 4.26
CA GLU A 300 -7.19 -9.20 4.24
C GLU A 300 -7.56 -8.70 5.64
N ASP A 301 -8.46 -9.39 6.35
CA ASP A 301 -8.87 -9.00 7.71
C ASP A 301 -7.69 -8.98 8.68
N ALA A 302 -6.83 -10.01 8.63
CA ALA A 302 -5.66 -10.10 9.48
C ALA A 302 -4.66 -8.96 9.21
N LEU A 303 -4.43 -8.63 7.93
CA LEU A 303 -3.53 -7.55 7.54
C LEU A 303 -4.13 -6.16 7.78
N VAL A 304 -5.45 -5.97 7.69
CA VAL A 304 -6.15 -4.73 8.09
C VAL A 304 -6.03 -4.50 9.60
N ALA A 305 -6.18 -5.55 10.40
CA ALA A 305 -5.97 -5.48 11.84
C ALA A 305 -4.51 -5.10 12.18
N LEU A 306 -3.54 -5.74 11.51
CA LEU A 306 -2.13 -5.38 11.64
C LEU A 306 -1.86 -3.95 11.16
N GLY A 307 -2.45 -3.54 10.04
CA GLY A 307 -2.27 -2.21 9.45
C GLY A 307 -2.73 -1.09 10.39
N SER A 308 -3.82 -1.34 11.13
CA SER A 308 -4.31 -0.44 12.18
C SER A 308 -3.31 -0.34 13.35
N GLN A 309 -2.75 -1.47 13.80
CA GLN A 309 -1.72 -1.48 14.85
C GLN A 309 -0.43 -0.78 14.42
N LEU A 310 0.03 -1.05 13.20
CA LEU A 310 1.23 -0.44 12.64
C LEU A 310 1.04 1.07 12.45
N GLY A 311 -0.11 1.51 11.94
CA GLY A 311 -0.46 2.93 11.81
C GLY A 311 -0.43 3.66 13.15
N MET A 312 -1.02 3.07 14.20
CA MET A 312 -0.95 3.62 15.56
C MET A 312 0.49 3.65 16.10
N ALA A 313 1.27 2.59 15.91
CA ALA A 313 2.65 2.52 16.37
C ALA A 313 3.53 3.59 15.72
N ILE A 314 3.39 3.81 14.40
CA ILE A 314 4.09 4.88 13.68
C ILE A 314 3.73 6.24 14.28
N CYS A 315 2.45 6.53 14.49
CA CYS A 315 2.02 7.79 15.11
C CYS A 315 2.61 8.00 16.51
N ILE A 316 2.61 6.96 17.35
CA ILE A 316 3.14 7.04 18.71
C ILE A 316 4.64 7.33 18.68
N LEU A 317 5.41 6.65 17.84
CA LEU A 317 6.86 6.86 17.75
C LEU A 317 7.20 8.26 17.24
N GLN A 318 6.47 8.75 16.23
CA GLN A 318 6.64 10.11 15.73
C GLN A 318 6.30 11.17 16.80
N ALA A 319 5.23 10.94 17.57
CA ALA A 319 4.85 11.83 18.67
C ALA A 319 5.85 11.79 19.84
N GLN A 320 6.42 10.64 20.16
CA GLN A 320 7.43 10.50 21.22
C GLN A 320 8.74 11.16 20.82
N SER A 321 9.18 11.02 19.56
CA SER A 321 10.37 11.70 19.08
C SER A 321 10.23 13.22 19.19
N LEU A 322 9.02 13.77 18.99
CA LEU A 322 8.75 15.20 19.19
C LEU A 322 8.90 15.62 20.66
N ALA A 323 8.36 14.83 21.60
CA ALA A 323 8.40 15.16 23.03
C ALA A 323 9.80 15.05 23.64
N GLU A 324 10.62 14.09 23.19
CA GLU A 324 11.96 13.89 23.73
C GLU A 324 13.00 14.89 23.20
N ASP A 325 12.76 15.44 22.00
CA ASP A 325 13.49 16.61 21.50
C ASP A 325 13.33 17.83 22.45
N GLU A 326 12.30 17.88 23.30
CA GLU A 326 12.09 18.96 24.28
C GLU A 326 12.91 18.80 25.57
N ALA A 327 13.37 17.59 25.93
CA ALA A 327 13.82 17.27 27.29
C ALA A 327 15.34 17.24 27.51
N GLN A 328 16.16 17.17 26.45
CA GLN A 328 17.62 17.16 26.60
C GLN A 328 18.30 17.99 25.50
N ALA A 329 19.37 18.69 25.84
CA ALA A 329 20.26 19.36 24.90
C ALA A 329 21.71 18.93 25.18
N ALA A 330 22.39 18.56 24.10
CA ALA A 330 23.84 18.38 23.90
C ALA A 330 24.60 17.33 24.75
N SER A 331 25.24 16.39 24.05
CA SER A 331 26.50 15.78 24.50
C SER A 331 27.45 15.76 23.30
N ASP A 332 28.45 16.64 23.29
CA ASP A 332 29.47 16.69 22.25
C ASP A 332 30.38 15.46 22.37
N ASP A 333 30.40 14.64 21.32
CA ASP A 333 31.48 13.68 21.10
C ASP A 333 32.02 13.85 19.68
N ALA A 334 33.31 14.11 19.55
CA ALA A 334 33.92 14.59 18.31
C ALA A 334 34.06 13.47 17.27
N ALA A 335 33.39 13.61 16.12
CA ALA A 335 33.62 12.78 14.96
C ALA A 335 35.01 13.05 14.33
N GLY A 336 35.65 12.01 13.80
CA GLY A 336 36.97 12.11 13.15
C GLY A 336 36.95 12.95 11.88
N ALA A 337 38.08 13.61 11.59
CA ALA A 337 38.20 14.49 10.41
C ALA A 337 38.14 13.70 9.08
N PRO A 338 37.40 14.19 8.06
CA PRO A 338 37.26 13.53 6.76
C PRO A 338 38.60 13.43 6.00
N ARG A 339 38.81 12.36 5.23
CA ARG A 339 40.05 12.10 4.46
C ARG A 339 39.72 11.58 3.05
N GLY A 340 40.45 12.04 2.03
CA GLY A 340 40.31 11.58 0.64
C GLY A 340 40.01 12.69 -0.36
N GLU A 341 39.68 12.32 -1.61
CA GLU A 341 39.29 13.29 -2.64
C GLU A 341 37.93 13.93 -2.34
N PRO A 342 37.74 15.24 -2.58
CA PRO A 342 36.46 15.88 -2.31
C PRO A 342 35.34 15.35 -3.20
N VAL A 343 34.16 15.11 -2.63
CA VAL A 343 32.93 14.80 -3.36
C VAL A 343 32.12 16.09 -3.52
N VAL A 344 31.61 16.35 -4.73
CA VAL A 344 30.78 17.52 -5.01
C VAL A 344 29.32 17.20 -4.70
N VAL A 345 28.73 17.92 -3.76
CA VAL A 345 27.28 17.90 -3.53
C VAL A 345 26.65 18.94 -4.45
N ARG A 346 25.89 18.52 -5.46
CA ARG A 346 25.13 19.43 -6.33
C ARG A 346 23.68 19.49 -5.88
N HIS A 347 23.11 20.68 -5.76
CA HIS A 347 21.68 20.89 -5.48
C HIS A 347 21.04 21.71 -6.60
N TYR A 348 19.85 21.26 -7.01
CA TYR A 348 19.01 21.94 -7.98
C TYR A 348 17.75 22.47 -7.27
N PRO A 349 17.62 23.80 -7.10
CA PRO A 349 16.54 24.41 -6.33
C PRO A 349 15.13 24.23 -6.92
N GLU A 350 15.02 23.86 -8.20
CA GLU A 350 13.74 23.72 -8.90
C GLU A 350 12.87 22.60 -8.34
N ASN A 351 13.48 21.51 -7.89
CA ASN A 351 12.80 20.33 -7.36
C ASN A 351 13.50 19.75 -6.10
N ASP A 352 14.42 20.51 -5.53
CA ASP A 352 15.28 20.12 -4.41
C ASP A 352 16.03 18.80 -4.67
N SER A 353 16.41 18.52 -5.92
CA SER A 353 17.20 17.34 -6.25
C SER A 353 18.66 17.52 -5.86
N VAL A 354 19.24 16.44 -5.35
CA VAL A 354 20.61 16.38 -4.86
C VAL A 354 21.36 15.26 -5.56
N PHE A 355 22.58 15.58 -5.98
CA PHE A 355 23.54 14.66 -6.58
C PHE A 355 24.83 14.65 -5.78
N LEU A 356 25.47 13.48 -5.70
CA LEU A 356 26.85 13.33 -5.23
C LEU A 356 27.72 13.08 -6.47
N ASP A 357 28.58 14.03 -6.80
CA ASP A 357 29.25 14.17 -8.08
C ASP A 357 28.25 14.21 -9.24
N ASP A 358 28.12 13.12 -10.00
CA ASP A 358 27.14 12.96 -11.09
C ASP A 358 26.04 11.93 -10.76
N ASP A 359 26.07 11.35 -9.55
CA ASP A 359 25.12 10.33 -9.11
C ASP A 359 23.90 10.92 -8.38
N TYR A 360 22.70 10.67 -8.92
CA TYR A 360 21.45 11.08 -8.30
C TYR A 360 21.22 10.41 -6.93
N LEU A 361 21.07 11.23 -5.88
CA LEU A 361 20.80 10.76 -4.52
C LEU A 361 19.31 10.79 -4.20
N ILE A 362 18.68 11.97 -4.21
CA ILE A 362 17.32 12.18 -3.71
C ILE A 362 16.74 13.51 -4.21
N LYS A 363 15.43 13.76 -4.02
CA LYS A 363 14.75 15.03 -4.36
C LYS A 363 13.68 15.42 -3.34
N GLY A 364 13.10 16.61 -3.51
CA GLY A 364 12.02 17.14 -2.69
C GLY A 364 12.48 17.45 -1.26
N VAL A 365 11.58 17.31 -0.29
CA VAL A 365 11.84 17.66 1.13
C VAL A 365 13.07 16.93 1.68
N ALA A 366 13.29 15.66 1.33
CA ALA A 366 14.47 14.95 1.81
C ALA A 366 15.78 15.48 1.19
N GLY A 367 15.73 16.01 -0.04
CA GLY A 367 16.85 16.69 -0.68
C GLY A 367 17.12 18.07 -0.08
N SER A 368 16.08 18.86 0.22
CA SER A 368 16.24 20.15 0.91
C SER A 368 16.82 19.97 2.32
N VAL A 369 16.37 18.94 3.06
CA VAL A 369 16.97 18.54 4.35
C VAL A 369 18.46 18.26 4.16
N PHE A 370 18.83 17.38 3.22
CA PHE A 370 20.22 17.01 3.02
C PHE A 370 21.10 18.21 2.64
N TRP A 371 20.65 19.04 1.70
CA TRP A 371 21.38 20.23 1.29
C TRP A 371 21.67 21.17 2.46
N MET A 372 20.64 21.46 3.26
CA MET A 372 20.77 22.29 4.45
C MET A 372 21.73 21.69 5.49
N LEU A 373 21.69 20.37 5.71
CA LEU A 373 22.65 19.67 6.58
C LEU A 373 24.09 19.83 6.08
N MET A 374 24.32 19.70 4.76
CA MET A 374 25.66 19.84 4.18
C MET A 374 26.18 21.28 4.25
N CYS A 375 25.31 22.29 4.07
CA CYS A 375 25.65 23.69 4.30
C CYS A 375 26.13 23.91 5.74
N ASP A 376 25.36 23.47 6.74
CA ASP A 376 25.71 23.67 8.14
C ASP A 376 26.97 22.86 8.55
N PHE A 377 27.18 21.67 7.98
CA PHE A 377 28.39 20.88 8.20
C PHE A 377 29.65 21.56 7.65
N ILE A 378 29.59 22.10 6.42
CA ILE A 378 30.75 22.69 5.74
C ILE A 378 31.04 24.11 6.24
N GLU A 379 30.01 24.95 6.39
CA GLU A 379 30.18 26.36 6.74
C GLU A 379 30.38 26.59 8.23
N LYS A 380 29.68 25.81 9.07
CA LYS A 380 29.66 26.00 10.53
C LYS A 380 30.43 24.90 11.28
N GLY A 381 30.91 23.87 10.58
CA GLY A 381 31.56 22.71 11.21
C GLY A 381 30.60 21.87 12.05
N ARG A 382 29.29 22.01 11.83
CA ARG A 382 28.26 21.42 12.68
C ARG A 382 28.03 19.95 12.33
N THR A 383 28.12 19.08 13.32
CA THR A 383 27.97 17.62 13.13
C THR A 383 26.69 17.06 13.72
N GLU A 384 26.10 17.69 14.74
CA GLU A 384 24.91 17.18 15.42
C GLU A 384 23.64 17.99 15.11
N PHE A 385 22.55 17.25 14.87
CA PHE A 385 21.27 17.80 14.50
C PHE A 385 20.09 17.15 15.23
N THR A 386 18.98 17.88 15.34
CA THR A 386 17.73 17.42 15.99
C THR A 386 16.54 17.49 15.03
N ASN A 387 15.51 16.66 15.19
CA ASN A 387 14.34 16.72 14.33
C ASN A 387 13.57 18.04 14.55
N ARG A 388 13.54 18.56 15.78
CA ARG A 388 12.94 19.85 16.11
C ARG A 388 13.52 21.02 15.31
N GLU A 389 14.84 21.17 15.25
CA GLU A 389 15.41 22.30 14.52
C GLU A 389 15.15 22.20 13.02
N LEU A 390 15.14 20.98 12.46
CA LEU A 390 14.80 20.78 11.06
C LEU A 390 13.39 21.27 10.76
N ARG A 391 12.43 20.96 11.62
CA ARG A 391 11.03 21.43 11.51
C ARG A 391 10.89 22.94 11.59
N LEU A 392 11.75 23.59 12.37
CA LEU A 392 11.72 25.05 12.54
C LEU A 392 12.58 25.79 11.50
N ASP A 393 13.41 25.08 10.74
CA ASP A 393 14.33 25.69 9.78
C ASP A 393 13.59 26.04 8.47
N PRO A 394 13.49 27.33 8.12
CA PRO A 394 12.76 27.78 6.93
C PRO A 394 13.36 27.27 5.62
N ARG A 395 14.62 26.80 5.61
CA ARG A 395 15.27 26.21 4.43
C ARG A 395 14.66 24.85 4.08
N VAL A 396 14.09 24.14 5.05
CA VAL A 396 13.61 22.77 4.89
C VAL A 396 12.19 22.72 4.30
N ARG A 397 11.48 23.86 4.26
CA ARG A 397 10.12 24.00 3.69
C ARG A 397 9.15 22.90 4.17
N LEU A 398 9.18 22.64 5.48
CA LEU A 398 8.36 21.65 6.15
C LEU A 398 6.98 22.26 6.52
N PRO A 399 5.86 21.64 6.12
CA PRO A 399 4.51 22.13 6.43
C PRO A 399 4.02 21.88 7.86
N ASP A 400 3.28 22.86 8.40
CA ASP A 400 3.09 23.08 9.85
C ASP A 400 2.39 21.97 10.69
N LEU A 401 1.71 20.96 10.11
CA LEU A 401 0.80 20.07 10.87
C LEU A 401 0.84 18.55 10.57
N SER A 402 1.53 18.09 9.52
CA SER A 402 1.50 16.65 9.16
C SER A 402 2.77 16.10 8.54
N ASP A 403 3.91 16.54 9.05
CA ASP A 403 5.20 16.14 8.50
C ASP A 403 5.65 14.73 8.87
N ASN A 404 5.82 13.91 7.83
CA ASN A 404 6.57 12.66 7.89
C ASN A 404 8.09 12.92 7.82
N LEU A 405 8.61 13.91 8.55
CA LEU A 405 10.04 14.25 8.59
C LEU A 405 10.90 13.03 8.95
N GLU A 406 10.51 12.24 9.94
CA GLU A 406 11.20 10.99 10.28
C GLU A 406 11.20 9.99 9.13
N GLY A 407 10.09 9.88 8.41
CA GLY A 407 10.02 9.09 7.18
C GLY A 407 10.98 9.59 6.10
N ARG A 408 11.11 10.92 5.95
CA ARG A 408 12.03 11.56 5.00
C ARG A 408 13.51 11.40 5.40
N LEU A 409 13.84 11.53 6.69
CA LEU A 409 15.17 11.26 7.23
C LEU A 409 15.54 9.79 7.11
N LEU A 410 14.60 8.89 7.39
CA LEU A 410 14.78 7.46 7.20
C LEU A 410 15.04 7.14 5.73
N LEU A 411 14.23 7.70 4.83
CA LEU A 411 14.41 7.59 3.39
C LEU A 411 15.80 8.07 2.95
N LEU A 412 16.22 9.25 3.40
CA LEU A 412 17.53 9.82 3.10
C LEU A 412 18.68 8.92 3.60
N SER A 413 18.61 8.45 4.84
CA SER A 413 19.61 7.55 5.42
C SER A 413 19.74 6.26 4.60
N ARG A 414 18.61 5.65 4.20
CA ARG A 414 18.61 4.45 3.35
C ARG A 414 19.21 4.70 1.97
N ARG A 415 18.91 5.84 1.35
CA ARG A 415 19.47 6.21 0.04
C ARG A 415 20.98 6.43 0.09
N LEU A 416 21.48 7.02 1.18
CA LEU A 416 22.93 7.16 1.41
C LEU A 416 23.61 5.79 1.52
N VAL A 417 22.99 4.82 2.23
CA VAL A 417 23.50 3.45 2.34
C VAL A 417 23.45 2.71 1.00
N GLU A 418 22.30 2.74 0.31
CA GLU A 418 22.11 2.07 -0.99
C GLU A 418 23.12 2.54 -2.05
N ARG A 419 23.51 3.82 -2.01
CA ARG A 419 24.49 4.42 -2.93
C ARG A 419 25.94 4.32 -2.46
N ASN A 420 26.22 3.68 -1.32
CA ASN A 420 27.54 3.68 -0.68
C ASN A 420 28.13 5.09 -0.58
N ALA A 421 27.31 6.06 -0.20
CA ALA A 421 27.69 7.46 -0.13
C ALA A 421 28.78 7.68 0.93
N CYS A 422 29.63 8.69 0.70
CA CYS A 422 30.68 9.09 1.64
C CYS A 422 30.17 9.86 2.88
N VAL A 423 28.85 10.03 3.00
CA VAL A 423 28.17 10.72 4.10
C VAL A 423 27.15 9.78 4.73
N LYS A 424 27.11 9.75 6.06
CA LYS A 424 26.18 8.95 6.85
C LYS A 424 25.44 9.82 7.84
N LEU A 425 24.17 9.46 8.08
CA LEU A 425 23.36 10.01 9.15
C LEU A 425 23.30 8.97 10.27
N GLU A 426 24.10 9.16 11.31
CA GLU A 426 24.16 8.26 12.45
C GLU A 426 23.18 8.69 13.53
N LYS A 427 22.29 7.79 13.94
CA LYS A 427 21.33 8.09 15.00
C LYS A 427 22.06 8.15 16.35
N THR A 428 22.03 9.30 17.01
CA THR A 428 22.67 9.52 18.33
C THR A 428 21.67 9.52 19.48
N GLY A 429 20.37 9.51 19.17
CA GLY A 429 19.28 9.44 20.13
C GLY A 429 17.92 9.49 19.43
N ARG A 430 16.83 9.40 20.20
CA ARG A 430 15.49 9.68 19.65
C ARG A 430 15.42 11.15 19.23
N GLY A 431 14.94 11.41 18.02
CA GLY A 431 14.92 12.75 17.43
C GLY A 431 16.29 13.36 17.10
N ARG A 432 17.41 12.62 17.26
CA ARG A 432 18.76 13.15 17.05
C ARG A 432 19.61 12.30 16.16
N PHE A 433 20.44 12.97 15.39
CA PHE A 433 21.39 12.31 14.53
C PHE A 433 22.63 13.17 14.33
N ARG A 434 23.69 12.51 13.87
CA ARG A 434 24.97 13.10 13.56
C ARG A 434 25.28 12.89 12.09
N VAL A 435 25.77 13.93 11.43
CA VAL A 435 26.35 13.85 10.10
C VAL A 435 27.80 13.42 10.24
N VAL A 436 28.15 12.30 9.60
CA VAL A 436 29.52 11.80 9.52
C VAL A 436 29.93 11.73 8.07
N ALA A 437 30.97 12.47 7.69
CA ALA A 437 31.54 12.46 6.35
C ALA A 437 32.89 11.72 6.37
N GLU A 438 33.03 10.70 5.53
CA GLU A 438 34.28 9.95 5.36
C GLU A 438 35.26 10.73 4.47
N ARG A 439 34.75 11.46 3.49
CA ARG A 439 35.51 12.27 2.52
C ARG A 439 35.16 13.77 2.66
N PRO A 440 36.06 14.69 2.27
CA PRO A 440 35.74 16.11 2.21
C PRO A 440 34.58 16.37 1.22
N LEU A 441 33.76 17.38 1.50
CA LEU A 441 32.61 17.73 0.68
C LEU A 441 32.77 19.14 0.11
N LYS A 442 32.26 19.37 -1.10
CA LYS A 442 32.17 20.70 -1.72
C LYS A 442 30.76 20.94 -2.21
N LEU A 443 30.20 22.10 -1.89
CA LEU A 443 28.88 22.51 -2.37
C LEU A 443 28.99 23.10 -3.77
N ALA A 444 28.03 22.78 -4.62
CA ALA A 444 27.80 23.43 -5.90
C ALA A 444 26.29 23.61 -6.11
N GLU A 445 25.87 24.81 -6.49
CA GLU A 445 24.50 25.05 -6.96
C GLU A 445 24.45 24.85 -8.48
N GLY A 446 23.42 24.13 -8.92
CA GLY A 446 23.20 23.75 -10.33
C GLY A 446 22.24 24.65 -11.07
#